data_AF-A0A059G0Q3-F1
#
_entry.id   AF-A0A059G0Q3-F1
#
_cell.length_a   1.000
_cell.length_b   1.000
_cell.length_c   1.000
_cell.angle_alpha   90.00
_cell.angle_beta   90.00
_cell.angle_gamma   90.00
#
_symmetry.space_group_name_H-M   'P 1'
#
loop_
_entity.id
_entity.type
_entity.pdbx_description
1 polymer ?
#
loop_
_entity_poly.entity_id
_entity_poly.type
_entity_poly.pdbx_seq_one_letter_code
_entity_poly.pdbx_strand_id
1 'polypeptide(L)'
;MRMFRHAVSWGLALALAAMFLHLTLHPWPNPVPGEVKFFDPPGQHTVFATLAEKSGITLFEPAGRFVAGILELVAAILILLPFSRRFGAVIAVIIFGAGLALHLSPWLGRELVLANGSADGGTHFLAVVILLALSLLLLVVHPGRPRTSRVLTPAQYWRQA
;
A
#
# COMPACT_ATOMS: atom_id res chain seq x y z
N MET A 1 9.94 25.05 8.17
CA MET A 1 9.07 23.87 8.47
C MET A 1 8.20 23.41 7.29
N ARG A 2 7.50 24.29 6.56
CA ARG A 2 6.61 23.87 5.44
C ARG A 2 7.37 23.15 4.30
N MET A 3 8.50 23.70 3.86
CA MET A 3 9.35 23.10 2.81
C MET A 3 9.84 21.69 3.17
N PHE A 4 10.34 21.51 4.40
CA PHE A 4 10.75 20.21 4.92
C PHE A 4 9.61 19.18 4.88
N ARG A 5 8.40 19.54 5.33
CA ARG A 5 7.23 18.65 5.27
C ARG A 5 6.84 18.25 3.84
N HIS A 6 6.97 19.16 2.89
CA HIS A 6 6.75 18.83 1.48
C HIS A 6 7.80 17.85 0.96
N ALA A 7 9.08 18.07 1.26
CA ALA A 7 10.16 17.18 0.87
C ALA A 7 9.97 15.76 1.45
N VAL A 8 9.69 15.66 2.75
CA VAL A 8 9.40 14.37 3.41
C VAL A 8 8.15 13.71 2.82
N SER A 9 7.07 14.47 2.57
CA SER A 9 5.85 13.92 1.93
C SER A 9 6.12 13.35 0.54
N TRP A 10 7.00 13.99 -0.24
CA TRP A 10 7.41 13.47 -1.54
C TRP A 10 8.31 12.25 -1.42
N GLY A 11 9.29 12.26 -0.51
CA GLY A 11 10.13 11.10 -0.24
C GLY A 11 9.32 9.86 0.11
N LEU A 12 8.36 10.00 1.03
CA LEU A 12 7.43 8.93 1.41
C LEU A 12 6.54 8.49 0.24
N ALA A 13 6.03 9.43 -0.56
CA ALA A 13 5.18 9.12 -1.70
C ALA A 13 5.94 8.31 -2.77
N LEU A 14 7.16 8.72 -3.09
CA LEU A 14 8.01 8.01 -4.05
C LEU A 14 8.41 6.63 -3.54
N ALA A 15 8.78 6.51 -2.27
CA ALA A 15 9.10 5.23 -1.65
C ALA A 15 7.90 4.26 -1.70
N LEU A 16 6.71 4.70 -1.29
CA LEU A 16 5.50 3.88 -1.33
C LEU A 16 5.11 3.50 -2.77
N ALA A 17 5.17 4.43 -3.71
CA ALA A 17 4.86 4.15 -5.11
C ALA A 17 5.86 3.14 -5.71
N ALA A 18 7.15 3.29 -5.42
CA ALA A 18 8.17 2.33 -5.86
C ALA A 18 7.92 0.93 -5.25
N MET A 19 7.51 0.85 -3.99
CA MET A 19 7.19 -0.42 -3.35
C MET A 19 5.91 -1.06 -3.88
N PHE A 20 4.87 -0.29 -4.18
CA PHE A 20 3.70 -0.84 -4.89
C PHE A 20 4.06 -1.37 -6.27
N LEU A 21 4.91 -0.67 -7.02
CA LEU A 21 5.42 -1.17 -8.30
C LEU A 21 6.26 -2.44 -8.13
N HIS A 22 7.09 -2.52 -7.10
CA HIS A 22 7.85 -3.72 -6.77
C HIS A 22 6.92 -4.93 -6.51
N LEU A 23 5.93 -4.78 -5.63
CA LEU A 23 4.99 -5.86 -5.30
C LEU A 23 4.13 -6.33 -6.48
N THR A 24 3.94 -5.49 -7.50
CA THR A 24 3.00 -5.75 -8.59
C THR A 24 3.64 -6.07 -9.93
N LEU A 25 4.73 -5.38 -10.28
CA LEU A 25 5.27 -5.30 -11.63
C LEU A 25 6.81 -5.41 -11.69
N HIS A 26 7.56 -5.44 -10.59
CA HIS A 26 9.02 -5.44 -10.65
C HIS A 26 9.63 -6.47 -9.70
N PRO A 27 10.59 -7.30 -10.14
CA PRO A 27 11.39 -7.13 -11.36
C PRO A 27 10.70 -7.61 -12.65
N TRP A 28 10.86 -6.82 -13.72
CA TRP A 28 10.49 -7.16 -15.09
C TRP A 28 11.71 -6.93 -15.99
N PRO A 29 12.00 -7.80 -16.98
CA PRO A 29 11.21 -8.94 -17.44
C PRO A 29 11.46 -10.27 -16.68
N ASN A 30 12.38 -10.29 -15.72
CA ASN A 30 12.77 -11.49 -14.97
C ASN A 30 12.28 -11.42 -13.52
N PRO A 31 10.99 -11.72 -13.24
CA PRO A 31 10.45 -11.72 -11.88
C PRO A 31 11.08 -12.85 -11.05
N VAL A 32 11.24 -12.60 -9.75
CA VAL A 32 11.55 -13.66 -8.79
C VAL A 32 10.27 -14.49 -8.59
N PRO A 33 10.31 -15.83 -8.74
CA PRO A 33 9.13 -16.66 -8.60
C PRO A 33 8.47 -16.51 -7.22
N GLY A 34 7.17 -16.24 -7.23
CA GLY A 34 6.36 -16.17 -6.02
C GLY A 34 6.23 -14.79 -5.38
N GLU A 35 6.92 -13.78 -5.91
CA GLU A 35 7.00 -12.43 -5.33
C GLU A 35 6.20 -11.37 -6.10
N VAL A 36 5.88 -11.57 -7.38
CA VAL A 36 5.35 -10.51 -8.25
C VAL A 36 3.92 -10.80 -8.70
N LYS A 37 2.99 -10.01 -8.17
CA LYS A 37 1.54 -10.26 -8.29
C LYS A 37 0.98 -10.37 -9.69
N PHE A 38 1.55 -9.75 -10.71
CA PHE A 38 1.00 -9.84 -12.07
C PHE A 38 1.73 -10.79 -13.00
N PHE A 39 2.89 -11.31 -12.61
CA PHE A 39 3.69 -12.20 -13.47
C PHE A 39 3.73 -13.64 -12.99
N ASP A 40 3.47 -13.90 -11.71
CA ASP A 40 3.40 -15.27 -11.22
C ASP A 40 2.20 -16.02 -11.84
N PRO A 41 2.41 -17.26 -12.32
CA PRO A 41 1.34 -18.14 -12.76
C PRO A 41 0.31 -18.38 -11.63
N PRO A 42 -0.96 -18.70 -11.97
CA PRO A 42 -1.97 -19.04 -10.98
C PRO A 42 -1.49 -20.12 -10.02
N GLY A 43 -1.62 -19.87 -8.71
CA GLY A 43 -1.25 -20.81 -7.66
C GLY A 43 0.23 -20.79 -7.26
N GLN A 44 1.06 -19.95 -7.88
CA GLN A 44 2.51 -19.90 -7.58
C GLN A 44 2.94 -18.70 -6.74
N HIS A 45 2.09 -17.68 -6.58
CA HIS A 45 2.43 -16.53 -5.74
C HIS A 45 2.45 -16.92 -4.26
N THR A 46 3.58 -16.72 -3.56
CA THR A 46 3.82 -17.24 -2.21
C THR A 46 2.72 -16.87 -1.22
N VAL A 47 2.41 -15.57 -1.09
CA VAL A 47 1.41 -15.09 -0.10
C VAL A 47 -0.01 -15.61 -0.41
N PHE A 48 -0.50 -15.40 -1.63
CA PHE A 48 -1.90 -15.73 -1.99
C PHE A 48 -2.13 -17.23 -2.15
N ALA A 49 -1.16 -17.99 -2.65
CA ALA A 49 -1.25 -19.44 -2.69
C ALA A 49 -1.31 -20.02 -1.26
N THR A 50 -0.43 -19.55 -0.36
CA THR A 50 -0.46 -19.95 1.06
C THR A 50 -1.79 -19.62 1.72
N LEU A 51 -2.34 -18.44 1.46
CA LEU A 51 -3.67 -18.04 1.93
C LEU A 51 -4.76 -18.98 1.42
N ALA A 52 -4.80 -19.25 0.11
CA ALA A 52 -5.81 -20.11 -0.49
C ALA A 52 -5.74 -21.54 0.08
N GLU A 53 -4.53 -22.08 0.21
CA GLU A 53 -4.28 -23.41 0.77
C GLU A 53 -4.71 -23.51 2.23
N LYS A 54 -4.21 -22.62 3.10
CA LYS A 54 -4.42 -22.73 4.55
C LYS A 54 -5.79 -22.26 5.01
N SER A 55 -6.44 -21.36 4.25
CA SER A 55 -7.82 -20.94 4.56
C SER A 55 -8.88 -21.83 3.92
N GLY A 56 -8.52 -22.62 2.89
CA GLY A 56 -9.48 -23.33 2.05
C GLY A 56 -10.30 -22.43 1.12
N ILE A 57 -10.01 -21.12 1.06
CA ILE A 57 -10.73 -20.15 0.24
C ILE A 57 -9.97 -19.91 -1.07
N THR A 58 -10.44 -20.56 -2.14
CA THR A 58 -9.83 -20.45 -3.47
C THR A 58 -9.93 -19.04 -4.08
N LEU A 59 -10.80 -18.17 -3.56
CA LEU A 59 -10.90 -16.79 -4.04
C LEU A 59 -9.61 -15.98 -3.82
N PHE A 60 -8.79 -16.33 -2.83
CA PHE A 60 -7.53 -15.62 -2.59
C PHE A 60 -6.57 -15.72 -3.79
N GLU A 61 -6.55 -16.85 -4.51
CA GLU A 61 -5.62 -17.07 -5.61
C GLU A 61 -6.32 -17.77 -6.80
N PRO A 62 -6.28 -17.21 -8.03
CA PRO A 62 -5.58 -15.98 -8.42
C PRO A 62 -6.41 -14.70 -8.24
N ALA A 63 -7.72 -14.79 -8.10
CA ALA A 63 -8.61 -13.62 -8.19
C ALA A 63 -8.27 -12.54 -7.14
N GLY A 64 -8.12 -12.92 -5.88
CA GLY A 64 -7.78 -12.03 -4.77
C GLY A 64 -6.43 -11.34 -4.97
N ARG A 65 -5.42 -12.07 -5.48
CA ARG A 65 -4.12 -11.51 -5.86
C ARG A 65 -4.24 -10.40 -6.91
N PHE A 66 -4.98 -10.65 -7.99
CA PHE A 66 -5.17 -9.64 -9.05
C PHE A 66 -5.92 -8.41 -8.53
N VAL A 67 -6.97 -8.60 -7.74
CA VAL A 67 -7.70 -7.48 -7.11
C VAL A 67 -6.77 -6.67 -6.21
N ALA A 68 -5.98 -7.32 -5.37
CA ALA A 68 -5.01 -6.65 -4.51
C ALA A 68 -3.98 -5.86 -5.34
N GLY A 69 -3.41 -6.47 -6.39
CA GLY A 69 -2.46 -5.78 -7.27
C GLY A 69 -3.05 -4.57 -7.97
N ILE A 70 -4.31 -4.64 -8.42
CA ILE A 70 -4.99 -3.50 -9.06
C ILE A 70 -5.17 -2.36 -8.04
N LEU A 71 -5.61 -2.68 -6.83
CA LEU A 71 -5.79 -1.69 -5.76
C LEU A 71 -4.46 -1.03 -5.38
N GLU A 72 -3.36 -1.78 -5.38
CA GLU A 72 -2.02 -1.26 -5.12
C GLU A 72 -1.53 -0.30 -6.21
N LEU A 73 -1.74 -0.63 -7.49
CA LEU A 73 -1.40 0.29 -8.58
C LEU A 73 -2.25 1.57 -8.52
N VAL A 74 -3.55 1.44 -8.22
CA VAL A 74 -4.42 2.60 -8.02
C VAL A 74 -3.91 3.45 -6.85
N ALA A 75 -3.53 2.84 -5.73
CA ALA A 75 -2.95 3.55 -4.58
C ALA A 75 -1.65 4.28 -4.96
N ALA A 76 -0.76 3.61 -5.71
CA ALA A 76 0.49 4.20 -6.17
C ALA A 76 0.27 5.45 -7.03
N ILE A 77 -0.63 5.38 -8.02
CA ILE A 77 -1.00 6.52 -8.87
C ILE A 77 -1.56 7.67 -8.04
N LEU A 78 -2.51 7.37 -7.14
CA LEU A 78 -3.13 8.39 -6.29
C LEU A 78 -2.14 9.05 -5.33
N ILE A 79 -1.14 8.31 -4.82
CA ILE A 79 -0.07 8.82 -3.95
C ILE A 79 0.86 9.78 -4.70
N LEU A 80 1.20 9.47 -5.96
CA LEU A 80 2.07 10.32 -6.77
C LEU A 80 1.41 11.67 -7.09
N LEU A 81 0.12 11.66 -7.38
CA LEU A 81 -0.68 12.85 -7.68
C LEU A 81 -0.90 13.71 -6.42
N PRO A 82 -0.35 14.95 -6.33
CA PRO A 82 -0.36 15.73 -5.10
C PRO A 82 -1.75 16.04 -4.54
N PHE A 83 -2.75 16.22 -5.40
CA PHE A 83 -4.11 16.58 -5.00
C PHE A 83 -4.93 15.40 -4.44
N SER A 84 -4.53 14.16 -4.75
CA SER A 84 -5.16 12.92 -4.27
C SER A 84 -4.28 12.13 -3.30
N ARG A 85 -3.06 12.59 -3.01
CA ARG A 85 -2.06 11.85 -2.23
C ARG A 85 -2.58 11.30 -0.91
N ARG A 86 -3.32 12.12 -0.17
CA ARG A 86 -3.91 11.71 1.11
C ARG A 86 -4.90 10.55 0.94
N PHE A 87 -5.69 10.56 -0.13
CA PHE A 87 -6.63 9.48 -0.42
C PHE A 87 -5.89 8.18 -0.81
N GLY A 88 -4.87 8.28 -1.66
CA GLY A 88 -3.99 7.14 -1.96
C GLY A 88 -3.31 6.56 -0.72
N ALA A 89 -2.86 7.41 0.21
CA ALA A 89 -2.28 6.97 1.48
C ALA A 89 -3.30 6.26 2.39
N VAL A 90 -4.58 6.67 2.41
CA VAL A 90 -5.64 5.93 3.14
C VAL A 90 -5.84 4.55 2.53
N ILE A 91 -5.88 4.43 1.21
CA ILE A 91 -5.98 3.13 0.53
C ILE A 91 -4.78 2.26 0.90
N ALA A 92 -3.57 2.81 0.90
CA ALA A 92 -2.37 2.09 1.31
C ALA A 92 -2.45 1.58 2.76
N VAL A 93 -2.95 2.39 3.69
CA VAL A 93 -3.19 1.95 5.09
C VAL A 93 -4.17 0.78 5.14
N ILE A 94 -5.25 0.80 4.35
CA ILE A 94 -6.22 -0.29 4.30
C ILE A 94 -5.58 -1.56 3.73
N ILE A 95 -4.83 -1.45 2.63
CA ILE A 95 -4.15 -2.59 1.99
C ILE A 95 -3.14 -3.23 2.94
N PHE A 96 -2.21 -2.44 3.48
CA PHE A 96 -1.17 -2.98 4.37
C PHE A 96 -1.73 -3.34 5.76
N GLY A 97 -2.79 -2.68 6.23
CA GLY A 97 -3.51 -3.08 7.43
C GLY A 97 -4.19 -4.43 7.27
N ALA A 98 -4.84 -4.67 6.13
CA ALA A 98 -5.41 -5.97 5.81
C ALA A 98 -4.32 -7.04 5.67
N GLY A 99 -3.21 -6.73 4.97
CA GLY A 99 -2.05 -7.62 4.88
C GLY A 99 -1.49 -7.99 6.25
N LEU A 100 -1.36 -7.01 7.16
CA LEU A 100 -0.90 -7.26 8.52
C LEU A 100 -1.89 -8.15 9.29
N ALA A 101 -3.19 -7.89 9.17
CA ALA A 101 -4.21 -8.72 9.78
C ALA A 101 -4.15 -10.17 9.27
N LEU A 102 -3.88 -10.38 7.98
CA LEU A 102 -3.70 -11.72 7.41
C LEU A 102 -2.43 -12.39 7.96
N HIS A 103 -1.32 -11.67 8.15
CA HIS A 103 -0.14 -12.21 8.81
C HIS A 103 -0.36 -12.58 10.28
N LEU A 104 -1.20 -11.83 10.98
CA LEU A 104 -1.57 -12.13 12.37
C LEU A 104 -2.67 -13.20 12.48
N SER A 105 -3.29 -13.57 11.36
CA SER A 105 -4.26 -14.66 11.30
C SER A 105 -3.58 -16.04 11.38
N PRO A 106 -4.34 -17.11 11.66
CA PRO A 106 -3.83 -18.48 11.63
C PRO A 106 -3.33 -18.95 10.26
N TRP A 107 -3.61 -18.22 9.17
CA TRP A 107 -3.31 -18.66 7.81
C TRP A 107 -1.88 -18.33 7.39
N LEU A 108 -1.43 -17.08 7.50
CA LEU A 108 -0.07 -16.73 7.03
C LEU A 108 0.99 -16.92 8.10
N GLY A 109 0.78 -16.38 9.30
CA GLY A 109 1.84 -16.27 10.30
C GLY A 109 2.90 -15.22 9.93
N ARG A 110 4.01 -15.21 10.68
CA ARG A 110 5.11 -14.24 10.49
C ARG A 110 6.12 -14.66 9.44
N GLU A 111 6.29 -15.95 9.21
CA GLU A 111 7.24 -16.51 8.24
C GLU A 111 6.48 -17.33 7.20
N LEU A 112 6.88 -17.17 5.94
CA LEU A 112 6.32 -17.89 4.81
C LEU A 112 7.31 -18.91 4.27
N VAL A 113 6.80 -20.01 3.74
CA VAL A 113 7.61 -20.99 3.02
C VAL A 113 7.71 -20.55 1.56
N LEU A 114 8.93 -20.32 1.10
CA LEU A 114 9.24 -19.93 -0.27
C LEU A 114 9.18 -21.15 -1.21
N ALA A 115 9.19 -20.91 -2.52
CA ALA A 115 9.13 -21.96 -3.55
C ALA A 115 10.27 -22.99 -3.45
N ASN A 116 11.43 -22.59 -2.91
CA ASN A 116 12.57 -23.47 -2.65
C ASN A 116 12.47 -24.28 -1.34
N GLY A 117 11.36 -24.17 -0.61
CA GLY A 117 11.12 -24.83 0.68
C GLY A 117 11.75 -24.14 1.89
N SER A 118 12.52 -23.07 1.70
CA SER A 118 13.11 -22.30 2.81
C SER A 118 12.11 -21.30 3.40
N ALA A 119 12.29 -20.92 4.66
CA ALA A 119 11.55 -19.81 5.26
C ALA A 119 12.04 -18.45 4.73
N ASP A 120 11.13 -17.50 4.56
CA ASP A 120 11.45 -16.13 4.14
C ASP A 120 12.07 -15.25 5.24
N GLY A 121 12.30 -15.83 6.43
CA GLY A 121 12.85 -15.13 7.60
C GLY A 121 11.98 -13.98 8.13
N GLY A 122 10.70 -13.95 7.75
CA GLY A 122 9.75 -12.90 8.12
C GLY A 122 9.85 -11.63 7.29
N THR A 123 10.50 -11.70 6.14
CA THR A 123 10.70 -10.56 5.23
C THR A 123 9.37 -9.97 4.77
N HIS A 124 8.38 -10.80 4.38
CA HIS A 124 7.06 -10.31 3.96
C HIS A 124 6.32 -9.61 5.11
N PHE A 125 6.34 -10.20 6.30
CA PHE A 125 5.72 -9.62 7.49
C PHE A 125 6.32 -8.24 7.81
N LEU A 126 7.65 -8.14 7.84
CA LEU A 126 8.34 -6.88 8.10
C LEU A 126 8.07 -5.83 7.02
N ALA A 127 8.06 -6.23 5.74
CA ALA A 127 7.72 -5.33 4.65
C ALA A 127 6.33 -4.72 4.84
N VAL A 128 5.32 -5.54 5.17
CA VAL A 128 3.96 -5.06 5.44
C VAL A 128 3.92 -4.08 6.62
N VAL A 129 4.64 -4.37 7.72
CA VAL A 129 4.71 -3.47 8.89
C VAL A 129 5.36 -2.13 8.52
N ILE A 130 6.48 -2.15 7.80
CA ILE A 130 7.18 -0.94 7.37
C ILE A 130 6.30 -0.12 6.44
N LEU A 131 5.67 -0.75 5.45
CA LEU A 131 4.81 -0.06 4.49
C LEU A 131 3.54 0.51 5.14
N LEU A 132 2.96 -0.19 6.12
CA LEU A 132 1.89 0.34 6.95
C LEU A 132 2.37 1.59 7.71
N ALA A 133 3.53 1.53 8.36
CA ALA A 133 4.09 2.67 9.09
C ALA A 133 4.36 3.87 8.16
N LEU A 134 4.93 3.65 6.97
CA LEU A 134 5.19 4.68 5.97
C LEU A 134 3.88 5.31 5.46
N SER A 135 2.85 4.51 5.23
CA SER A 135 1.54 5.01 4.79
C SER A 135 0.84 5.87 5.86
N LEU A 136 0.91 5.46 7.14
CA LEU A 136 0.43 6.26 8.27
C LEU A 136 1.23 7.56 8.42
N LEU A 137 2.56 7.49 8.31
CA LEU A 137 3.42 8.66 8.39
C LEU A 137 3.13 9.65 7.25
N LEU A 138 2.85 9.15 6.05
CA LEU A 138 2.46 10.00 4.92
C LEU A 138 1.16 10.77 5.22
N LEU A 139 0.17 10.14 5.88
CA LEU A 139 -1.06 10.83 6.30
C LEU A 139 -0.80 11.96 7.31
N VAL A 140 0.16 11.78 8.21
CA VAL A 140 0.52 12.77 9.23
C VAL A 140 1.32 13.93 8.64
N VAL A 141 2.32 13.62 7.80
CA VAL A 141 3.25 14.63 7.27
C VAL A 141 2.63 15.45 6.15
N HIS A 142 1.80 14.83 5.30
CA HIS A 142 1.25 15.47 4.11
C HIS A 142 0.50 16.77 4.47
N PRO A 143 0.90 17.92 3.91
CA PRO A 143 0.28 19.19 4.25
C PRO A 143 -1.18 19.20 3.78
N GLY A 144 -2.11 19.47 4.69
CA GLY A 144 -3.51 19.66 4.37
C GLY A 144 -3.70 20.84 3.39
N ARG A 145 -4.80 20.82 2.64
CA ARG A 145 -5.16 21.94 1.76
C ARG A 145 -5.17 23.23 2.60
N PRO A 146 -4.48 24.29 2.16
CA PRO A 146 -4.67 25.60 2.74
C PRO A 146 -6.16 25.92 2.71
N ARG A 147 -6.73 26.36 3.84
CA ARG A 147 -8.04 27.01 3.85
C ARG A 147 -7.89 28.36 3.13
N THR A 148 -7.72 28.35 1.82
CA THR A 148 -7.71 29.57 1.02
C THR A 148 -9.16 30.01 0.84
N SER A 149 -9.47 31.09 1.57
CA SER A 149 -10.71 31.88 1.63
C SER A 149 -12.02 31.10 1.72
N ARG A 150 -12.60 31.03 2.93
CA ARG A 150 -14.05 31.21 3.00
C ARG A 150 -14.33 32.50 2.24
N VAL A 151 -15.02 32.41 1.10
CA VAL A 151 -15.74 33.56 0.57
C VAL A 151 -16.66 33.96 1.73
N LEU A 152 -16.35 35.08 2.39
CA LEU A 152 -17.25 35.61 3.41
C LEU A 152 -18.59 35.83 2.70
N THR A 153 -19.65 35.24 3.23
CA THR A 153 -20.97 35.59 2.70
C THR A 153 -21.18 37.10 2.93
N PRO A 154 -21.98 37.80 2.11
CA PRO A 154 -22.23 39.23 2.31
C PRO A 154 -22.64 39.56 3.76
N ALA A 155 -23.39 38.66 4.41
CA ALA A 155 -23.79 38.76 5.81
C ALA A 155 -22.65 38.71 6.84
N GLN A 156 -21.49 38.14 6.49
CA GLN A 156 -20.30 38.09 7.35
C GLN A 156 -19.41 39.33 7.18
N TYR A 157 -19.44 39.97 6.00
CA TYR A 157 -18.71 41.21 5.74
C TYR A 157 -19.27 42.39 6.55
N TRP A 158 -20.60 42.53 6.61
CA TRP A 158 -21.29 43.62 7.32
C TRP A 158 -21.23 43.56 8.85
N ARG A 159 -20.75 42.46 9.46
CA ARG A 159 -20.59 42.34 10.92
C ARG A 159 -19.21 42.78 11.42
N GLN A 160 -18.30 43.11 10.51
CA GLN A 160 -16.92 43.49 10.83
C GLN A 160 -16.61 44.97 10.57
N ALA A 161 -17.59 45.72 10.05
CA ALA A 161 -17.56 47.18 9.91
C ALA A 161 -18.42 47.80 11.02
#